data_AF-A0A3N5ENX7-F1
#
_entry.id   AF-A0A3N5ENX7-F1
#
_cell.length_a   1.000
_cell.length_b   1.000
_cell.length_c   1.000
_cell.angle_alpha   90.00
_cell.angle_beta   90.00
_cell.angle_gamma   90.00
#
_symmetry.space_group_name_H-M   'P 1'
#
loop_
_entity.id
_entity.type
_entity.pdbx_description
1 polymer ?
#
loop_
_entity_poly.entity_id
_entity_poly.type
_entity_poly.pdbx_seq_one_letter_code
_entity_poly.pdbx_strand_id
1 'polypeptide(L)'
;MDFREINLARARMYHFLSAMFRDEVPEALLEKMSSGVFFDQLLVLQDSCSIQDFCSGLGRITGYLKSKSAAAAYKELRHDYAELFLNAGKNPAFPYESCYQNRDPLVMQDAVTSVRKAYREAGVRKSEGYADLDDHIAVELEFMRYLAEKAADDNDQNSQFDFLRNHLMGWSVDFCAVLTGATSSDFYRGLAELTMSFLFNERMYSFAALAQQEAAPAYLHVLEQMSKAIAGLGLEKGYTLIAEGAAPVAANRSVKTHCYICLGLCGQEVTLKDGIITSCKGLSGDPKGGGRLCVKGANAHANTYSAYRLKSPLIKENGRFRKASWQEALDLTASRLKAMDPETVA
;
A
#
# COMPACT_ATOMS: atom_id res chain seq x y z
N MET A 1 17.48 -17.56 17.88
CA MET A 1 17.42 -16.10 17.87
C MET A 1 16.97 -15.63 19.25
N ASP A 2 17.63 -14.64 19.83
CA ASP A 2 17.14 -13.97 21.04
C ASP A 2 15.98 -13.00 20.75
N PHE A 3 15.40 -12.39 21.79
CA PHE A 3 14.26 -11.48 21.65
C PHE A 3 14.56 -10.30 20.70
N ARG A 4 15.76 -9.73 20.78
CA ARG A 4 16.15 -8.58 19.97
C ARG A 4 16.32 -9.00 18.52
N GLU A 5 17.01 -10.10 18.27
CA GLU A 5 17.19 -10.69 16.94
C GLU A 5 15.86 -11.03 16.27
N ILE A 6 14.89 -11.58 17.01
CA ILE A 6 13.55 -11.88 16.50
C ILE A 6 12.85 -10.61 16.04
N ASN A 7 12.83 -9.57 16.87
CA ASN A 7 12.16 -8.31 16.53
C ASN A 7 12.82 -7.61 15.32
N LEU A 8 14.15 -7.63 15.21
CA LEU A 8 14.84 -7.09 14.03
C LEU A 8 14.58 -7.92 12.76
N ALA A 9 14.46 -9.25 12.87
CA ALA A 9 14.09 -10.09 11.74
C ALA A 9 12.64 -9.81 11.27
N ARG A 10 11.70 -9.66 12.22
CA ARG A 10 10.31 -9.24 11.95
C ARG A 10 10.27 -7.87 11.28
N ALA A 11 11.04 -6.90 11.77
CA ALA A 11 11.14 -5.57 11.19
C ALA A 11 11.57 -5.63 9.71
N ARG A 12 12.59 -6.43 9.37
CA ARG A 12 13.04 -6.61 7.98
C ARG A 12 11.96 -7.21 7.09
N MET A 13 11.20 -8.18 7.59
CA MET A 13 10.06 -8.75 6.85
C MET A 13 8.99 -7.70 6.56
N TYR A 14 8.59 -6.94 7.58
CA TYR A 14 7.66 -5.83 7.41
C TYR A 14 8.15 -4.80 6.39
N HIS A 15 9.43 -4.44 6.45
CA HIS A 15 10.04 -3.51 5.51
C HIS A 15 10.03 -4.03 4.08
N PHE A 16 10.35 -5.31 3.88
CA PHE A 16 10.32 -5.95 2.58
C PHE A 16 8.92 -5.94 1.98
N LEU A 17 7.90 -6.36 2.74
CA LEU A 17 6.52 -6.35 2.26
C LEU A 17 6.05 -4.92 1.96
N SER A 18 6.39 -3.94 2.79
CA SER A 18 6.12 -2.52 2.52
C SER A 18 6.71 -2.08 1.19
N ALA A 19 7.99 -2.42 0.95
CA ALA A 19 8.70 -2.10 -0.28
C ALA A 19 8.07 -2.73 -1.53
N MET A 20 7.45 -3.91 -1.41
CA MET A 20 6.81 -4.60 -2.52
C MET A 20 5.41 -4.07 -2.86
N PHE A 21 4.71 -3.45 -1.91
CA PHE A 21 3.36 -2.89 -2.13
C PHE A 21 3.34 -1.38 -2.41
N ARG A 22 4.40 -0.63 -2.07
CA ARG A 22 4.39 0.85 -2.10
C ARG A 22 4.26 1.46 -3.50
N ASP A 23 4.83 0.84 -4.54
CA ASP A 23 4.85 1.32 -5.93
C ASP A 23 5.33 0.19 -6.86
N GLU A 24 5.45 0.49 -8.16
CA GLU A 24 6.12 -0.38 -9.14
C GLU A 24 7.52 -0.80 -8.63
N VAL A 25 7.82 -2.11 -8.63
CA VAL A 25 9.13 -2.62 -8.20
C VAL A 25 10.20 -2.16 -9.21
N PRO A 26 11.22 -1.37 -8.81
CA PRO A 26 12.22 -0.88 -9.75
C PRO A 26 13.05 -2.02 -10.36
N GLU A 27 13.47 -1.86 -11.61
CA GLU A 27 14.32 -2.83 -12.31
C GLU A 27 15.59 -3.17 -11.51
N ALA A 28 16.27 -2.17 -10.96
CA ALA A 28 17.46 -2.38 -10.14
C ALA A 28 17.19 -3.19 -8.85
N LEU A 29 15.96 -3.14 -8.30
CA LEU A 29 15.58 -3.99 -7.17
C LEU A 29 15.29 -5.41 -7.65
N LEU A 30 14.63 -5.58 -8.81
CA LEU A 30 14.41 -6.88 -9.43
C LEU A 30 15.74 -7.57 -9.78
N GLU A 31 16.75 -6.86 -10.24
CA GLU A 31 18.09 -7.40 -10.47
C GLU A 31 18.69 -8.02 -9.19
N LYS A 32 18.58 -7.31 -8.07
CA LYS A 32 19.01 -7.80 -6.76
C LYS A 32 18.15 -8.94 -6.23
N MET A 33 16.87 -8.98 -6.58
CA MET A 33 15.97 -10.07 -6.18
C MET A 33 16.19 -11.34 -7.02
N SER A 34 16.59 -11.19 -8.29
CA SER A 34 16.83 -12.30 -9.22
C SER A 34 18.26 -12.87 -9.14
N SER A 35 19.13 -12.33 -8.29
CA SER A 35 20.53 -12.78 -8.18
C SER A 35 21.12 -12.54 -6.80
N GLY A 36 22.28 -13.15 -6.53
CA GLY A 36 23.05 -12.92 -5.31
C GLY A 36 22.36 -13.41 -4.04
N VAL A 37 22.75 -12.81 -2.91
CA VAL A 37 22.41 -13.30 -1.55
C VAL A 37 20.91 -13.47 -1.34
N PHE A 38 20.08 -12.57 -1.85
CA PHE A 38 18.63 -12.69 -1.69
C PHE A 38 18.13 -13.97 -2.36
N PHE A 39 18.40 -14.15 -3.65
CA PHE A 39 17.92 -15.29 -4.42
C PHE A 39 18.46 -16.62 -3.89
N ASP A 40 19.75 -16.69 -3.57
CA ASP A 40 20.38 -17.90 -3.04
C ASP A 40 19.76 -18.33 -1.71
N GLN A 41 19.48 -17.37 -0.81
CA GLN A 41 18.82 -17.66 0.46
C GLN A 41 17.36 -18.07 0.30
N LEU A 42 16.65 -17.54 -0.71
CA LEU A 42 15.29 -18.00 -1.00
C LEU A 42 15.27 -19.47 -1.44
N LEU A 43 16.26 -19.93 -2.21
CA LEU A 43 16.36 -21.34 -2.60
C LEU A 43 16.62 -22.25 -1.40
N VAL A 44 17.55 -21.86 -0.51
CA VAL A 44 17.82 -22.60 0.74
C VAL A 44 16.57 -22.66 1.63
N LEU A 45 15.84 -21.55 1.75
CA LEU A 45 14.60 -21.52 2.51
C LEU A 45 13.52 -22.38 1.85
N GLN A 46 13.43 -22.41 0.52
CA GLN A 46 12.43 -23.23 -0.18
C GLN A 46 12.59 -24.73 0.14
N ASP A 47 13.81 -25.23 0.30
CA ASP A 47 14.10 -26.63 0.64
C ASP A 47 13.89 -26.97 2.13
N SER A 48 13.91 -25.96 3.00
CA SER A 48 13.86 -26.13 4.47
C SER A 48 12.61 -25.56 5.13
N CYS A 49 11.78 -24.84 4.38
CA CYS A 49 10.55 -24.21 4.84
C CYS A 49 9.48 -25.28 5.11
N SER A 50 8.88 -25.24 6.30
CA SER A 50 7.80 -26.15 6.71
C SER A 50 6.43 -25.48 6.83
N ILE A 51 6.36 -24.16 6.63
CA ILE A 51 5.12 -23.39 6.63
C ILE A 51 4.56 -23.38 5.21
N GLN A 52 3.65 -24.31 4.91
CA GLN A 52 3.18 -24.60 3.55
C GLN A 52 2.84 -23.36 2.71
N ASP A 53 2.00 -22.46 3.22
CA ASP A 53 1.59 -21.25 2.48
C ASP A 53 2.76 -20.28 2.24
N PHE A 54 3.70 -20.20 3.19
CA PHE A 54 4.91 -19.41 3.04
C PHE A 54 5.78 -19.99 1.93
N CYS A 55 5.99 -21.30 1.92
CA CYS A 55 6.82 -21.96 0.91
C CYS A 55 6.16 -21.90 -0.48
N SER A 56 4.82 -21.95 -0.56
CA SER A 56 4.07 -21.74 -1.80
C SER A 56 4.33 -20.34 -2.37
N GLY A 57 4.12 -19.31 -1.55
CA GLY A 57 4.31 -17.93 -1.99
C GLY A 57 5.77 -17.65 -2.40
N LEU A 58 6.71 -18.19 -1.62
CA LEU A 58 8.14 -18.13 -1.92
C LEU A 58 8.46 -18.78 -3.28
N GLY A 59 7.97 -20.00 -3.50
CA GLY A 59 8.19 -20.76 -4.74
C GLY A 59 7.64 -20.07 -5.99
N ARG A 60 6.50 -19.36 -5.86
CA ARG A 60 5.94 -18.55 -6.96
C ARG A 60 6.84 -17.37 -7.30
N ILE A 61 7.30 -16.64 -6.30
CA ILE A 61 8.19 -15.49 -6.51
C ILE A 61 9.54 -15.94 -7.09
N THR A 62 10.18 -16.97 -6.51
CA THR A 62 11.46 -17.48 -7.03
C THR A 62 11.31 -18.03 -8.45
N GLY A 63 10.25 -18.78 -8.73
CA GLY A 63 9.93 -19.29 -10.06
C GLY A 63 9.74 -18.16 -11.08
N TYR A 64 9.00 -17.12 -10.71
CA TYR A 64 8.80 -15.94 -11.57
C TYR A 64 10.12 -15.23 -11.87
N LEU A 65 10.92 -14.93 -10.83
CA LEU A 65 12.21 -14.24 -10.95
C LEU A 65 13.24 -15.04 -11.76
N LYS A 66 13.17 -16.38 -11.72
CA LYS A 66 14.04 -17.29 -12.51
C LYS A 66 13.62 -17.39 -13.97
N SER A 67 12.34 -17.20 -14.27
CA SER A 67 11.77 -17.44 -15.60
C SER A 67 12.17 -16.40 -16.66
N LYS A 68 12.69 -15.24 -16.26
CA LYS A 68 12.96 -14.10 -17.14
C LYS A 68 14.02 -13.16 -16.55
N SER A 69 14.58 -12.29 -17.37
CA SER A 69 15.51 -11.24 -16.90
C SER A 69 14.79 -10.17 -16.08
N ALA A 70 15.54 -9.45 -15.25
CA ALA A 70 15.01 -8.34 -14.45
C ALA A 70 14.33 -7.26 -15.32
N ALA A 71 14.91 -6.90 -16.47
CA ALA A 71 14.31 -5.98 -17.43
C ALA A 71 12.94 -6.46 -17.96
N ALA A 72 12.84 -7.76 -18.28
CA ALA A 72 11.58 -8.34 -18.74
C ALA A 72 10.53 -8.40 -17.62
N ALA A 73 10.94 -8.79 -16.41
CA ALA A 73 10.08 -8.76 -15.22
C ALA A 73 9.61 -7.33 -14.92
N TYR A 74 10.49 -6.33 -14.96
CA TYR A 74 10.16 -4.93 -14.75
C TYR A 74 9.07 -4.46 -15.71
N LYS A 75 9.25 -4.72 -17.01
CA LYS A 75 8.27 -4.32 -18.03
C LYS A 75 6.90 -4.95 -17.79
N GLU A 76 6.85 -6.23 -17.42
CA GLU A 76 5.61 -6.96 -17.18
C GLU A 76 4.91 -6.51 -15.88
N LEU A 77 5.66 -6.46 -14.77
CA LEU A 77 5.11 -6.14 -13.45
C LEU A 77 4.55 -4.73 -13.36
N ARG A 78 5.04 -3.78 -14.17
CA ARG A 78 4.44 -2.44 -14.25
C ARG A 78 3.03 -2.43 -14.81
N HIS A 79 2.78 -3.30 -15.79
CA HIS A 79 1.42 -3.49 -16.31
C HIS A 79 0.53 -4.17 -15.28
N ASP A 80 1.03 -5.20 -14.61
CA ASP A 80 0.32 -5.88 -13.53
C ASP A 80 0.00 -4.91 -12.39
N TYR A 81 0.96 -4.08 -11.97
CA TYR A 81 0.78 -3.07 -10.93
C TYR A 81 -0.30 -2.06 -11.30
N ALA A 82 -0.31 -1.57 -12.54
CA ALA A 82 -1.36 -0.65 -12.99
C ALA A 82 -2.75 -1.30 -13.01
N GLU A 83 -2.84 -2.56 -13.42
CA GLU A 83 -4.09 -3.31 -13.46
C GLU A 83 -4.63 -3.62 -12.05
N LEU A 84 -3.74 -3.96 -11.12
CA LEU A 84 -4.08 -4.35 -9.76
C LEU A 84 -4.33 -3.15 -8.84
N PHE A 85 -3.48 -2.13 -8.86
CA PHE A 85 -3.47 -1.08 -7.84
C PHE A 85 -3.79 0.32 -8.37
N LEU A 86 -3.76 0.53 -9.70
CA LEU A 86 -4.01 1.84 -10.33
C LEU A 86 -5.30 1.90 -11.15
N ASN A 87 -6.25 0.99 -10.88
CA ASN A 87 -7.58 0.96 -11.51
C ASN A 87 -7.56 0.79 -13.04
N ALA A 88 -6.49 0.21 -13.60
CA ALA A 88 -6.44 -0.07 -15.04
C ALA A 88 -7.04 -1.44 -15.42
N GLY A 89 -7.20 -2.33 -14.44
CA GLY A 89 -7.74 -3.68 -14.61
C GLY A 89 -9.24 -3.75 -14.35
N LYS A 90 -9.82 -4.93 -14.59
CA LYS A 90 -11.26 -5.17 -14.36
C LYS A 90 -11.63 -5.23 -12.88
N ASN A 91 -10.76 -5.83 -12.07
CA ASN A 91 -10.98 -6.10 -10.65
C ASN A 91 -9.77 -5.61 -9.85
N PRO A 92 -9.61 -4.29 -9.62
CA PRO A 92 -8.49 -3.77 -8.84
C PRO A 92 -8.56 -4.23 -7.38
N ALA A 93 -7.40 -4.45 -6.76
CA ALA A 93 -7.24 -4.69 -5.34
C ALA A 93 -6.82 -3.37 -4.66
N PHE A 94 -7.69 -2.78 -3.87
CA PHE A 94 -7.41 -1.49 -3.23
C PHE A 94 -6.44 -1.70 -2.06
N PRO A 95 -5.27 -1.05 -2.00
CA PRO A 95 -4.34 -1.27 -0.89
C PRO A 95 -4.63 -0.37 0.32
N TYR A 96 -5.91 -0.16 0.71
CA TYR A 96 -6.31 0.78 1.79
C TYR A 96 -7.24 0.14 2.82
N GLU A 97 -6.94 0.24 4.12
CA GLU A 97 -7.79 -0.27 5.21
C GLU A 97 -9.24 0.21 5.09
N SER A 98 -9.43 1.50 4.79
CA SER A 98 -10.76 2.10 4.69
C SER A 98 -11.70 1.38 3.71
N CYS A 99 -11.15 0.78 2.64
CA CYS A 99 -11.97 0.11 1.62
C CYS A 99 -12.54 -1.23 2.11
N TYR A 100 -11.88 -1.87 3.07
CA TYR A 100 -12.25 -3.19 3.59
C TYR A 100 -13.02 -3.08 4.89
N GLN A 101 -12.62 -2.19 5.79
CA GLN A 101 -13.27 -2.00 7.08
C GLN A 101 -14.77 -1.73 6.92
N ASN A 102 -15.13 -0.86 5.96
CA ASN A 102 -16.52 -0.48 5.69
C ASN A 102 -17.13 -1.26 4.51
N ARG A 103 -16.36 -2.12 3.84
CA ARG A 103 -16.75 -2.83 2.60
C ARG A 103 -17.32 -1.90 1.53
N ASP A 104 -16.76 -0.69 1.43
CA ASP A 104 -17.15 0.36 0.51
C ASP A 104 -15.89 0.90 -0.19
N PRO A 105 -15.84 1.00 -1.52
CA PRO A 105 -14.67 1.50 -2.28
C PRO A 105 -14.44 3.02 -2.12
N LEU A 106 -14.43 3.51 -0.88
CA LEU A 106 -14.09 4.86 -0.48
C LEU A 106 -12.84 4.85 0.40
N VAL A 107 -11.97 5.83 0.17
CA VAL A 107 -10.80 6.12 1.01
C VAL A 107 -11.08 7.26 1.99
N MET A 108 -10.11 7.62 2.84
CA MET A 108 -10.22 8.78 3.74
C MET A 108 -11.43 8.69 4.68
N GLN A 109 -11.70 7.48 5.18
CA GLN A 109 -12.76 7.20 6.15
C GLN A 109 -12.17 7.13 7.58
N ASP A 110 -12.91 6.57 8.53
CA ASP A 110 -12.50 6.49 9.94
C ASP A 110 -11.16 5.75 10.15
N ALA A 111 -10.85 4.74 9.32
CA ALA A 111 -9.56 4.04 9.29
C ALA A 111 -8.38 5.02 9.29
N VAL A 112 -8.37 6.00 8.38
CA VAL A 112 -7.32 7.02 8.25
C VAL A 112 -7.13 7.81 9.55
N THR A 113 -8.23 8.18 10.20
CA THR A 113 -8.15 8.93 11.47
C THR A 113 -7.58 8.05 12.58
N SER A 114 -7.94 6.76 12.60
CA SER A 114 -7.47 5.79 13.60
C SER A 114 -5.99 5.44 13.42
N VAL A 115 -5.51 5.15 12.20
CA VAL A 115 -4.06 4.91 11.97
C VAL A 115 -3.23 6.14 12.28
N ARG A 116 -3.69 7.36 11.91
CA ARG A 116 -3.00 8.60 12.27
C ARG A 116 -2.91 8.79 13.78
N LYS A 117 -3.92 8.37 14.53
CA LYS A 117 -3.89 8.40 16.00
C LYS A 117 -2.78 7.46 16.52
N ALA A 118 -2.72 6.22 16.03
CA ALA A 118 -1.67 5.28 16.40
C ALA A 118 -0.26 5.83 16.09
N TYR A 119 -0.07 6.45 14.93
CA TYR A 119 1.21 7.07 14.57
C TYR A 119 1.60 8.20 15.53
N ARG A 120 0.65 9.09 15.85
CA ARG A 120 0.88 10.18 16.81
C ARG A 120 1.20 9.68 18.21
N GLU A 121 0.49 8.66 18.69
CA GLU A 121 0.76 8.03 19.99
C GLU A 121 2.15 7.39 20.05
N ALA A 122 2.63 6.85 18.93
CA ALA A 122 3.98 6.33 18.78
C ALA A 122 5.05 7.40 18.50
N GLY A 123 4.67 8.68 18.42
CA GLY A 123 5.58 9.80 18.20
C GLY A 123 6.05 9.98 16.75
N VAL A 124 5.40 9.33 15.78
CA VAL A 124 5.81 9.31 14.37
C VAL A 124 4.70 9.78 13.44
N ARG A 125 5.02 9.89 12.14
CA ARG A 125 4.06 10.18 11.07
C ARG A 125 4.45 9.47 9.78
N LYS A 126 3.52 9.38 8.84
CA LYS A 126 3.85 9.02 7.45
C LYS A 126 4.78 10.07 6.86
N SER A 127 5.80 9.63 6.13
CA SER A 127 6.73 10.48 5.40
C SER A 127 5.99 11.36 4.39
N GLU A 128 6.32 12.66 4.39
CA GLU A 128 5.78 13.63 3.42
C GLU A 128 6.23 13.32 1.98
N GLY A 129 7.35 12.60 1.83
CA GLY A 129 7.86 12.15 0.53
C GLY A 129 7.05 11.02 -0.12
N TYR A 130 6.09 10.42 0.62
CA TYR A 130 5.20 9.40 0.08
C TYR A 130 3.78 9.98 -0.07
N ALA A 131 3.34 10.15 -1.31
CA ALA A 131 2.12 10.89 -1.63
C ALA A 131 0.81 10.14 -1.32
N ASP A 132 0.86 8.81 -1.16
CA ASP A 132 -0.35 8.03 -0.89
C ASP A 132 -0.79 8.11 0.58
N LEU A 133 -1.90 7.46 0.91
CA LEU A 133 -2.62 7.62 2.17
C LEU A 133 -1.95 6.96 3.37
N ASP A 134 -2.32 7.43 4.57
CA ASP A 134 -1.86 6.91 5.86
C ASP A 134 -2.30 5.47 6.11
N ASP A 135 -3.45 5.05 5.59
CA ASP A 135 -4.03 3.70 5.74
C ASP A 135 -3.67 2.78 4.57
N HIS A 136 -2.65 3.13 3.79
CA HIS A 136 -2.15 2.29 2.71
C HIS A 136 -1.38 1.09 3.32
N ILE A 137 -1.53 -0.13 2.78
CA ILE A 137 -0.89 -1.36 3.33
C ILE A 137 0.62 -1.18 3.55
N ALA A 138 1.31 -0.58 2.59
CA ALA A 138 2.74 -0.31 2.71
C ALA A 138 3.09 0.61 3.90
N VAL A 139 2.25 1.58 4.24
CA VAL A 139 2.48 2.50 5.37
C VAL A 139 2.23 1.79 6.69
N GLU A 140 1.17 0.98 6.78
CA GLU A 140 0.90 0.15 7.97
C GLU A 140 1.98 -0.91 8.22
N LEU A 141 2.45 -1.58 7.16
CA LEU A 141 3.59 -2.50 7.23
C LEU A 141 4.86 -1.77 7.69
N GLU A 142 5.11 -0.57 7.19
CA GLU A 142 6.27 0.22 7.60
C GLU A 142 6.16 0.72 9.05
N PHE A 143 4.95 1.00 9.51
CA PHE A 143 4.71 1.30 10.92
C PHE A 143 4.99 0.09 11.80
N MET A 144 4.60 -1.12 11.37
CA MET A 144 4.96 -2.36 12.05
C MET A 144 6.47 -2.61 12.06
N ARG A 145 7.19 -2.25 10.99
CA ARG A 145 8.66 -2.24 10.97
C ARG A 145 9.22 -1.36 12.08
N TYR A 146 8.76 -0.10 12.18
CA TYR A 146 9.17 0.84 13.22
C TYR A 146 8.87 0.30 14.63
N LEU A 147 7.66 -0.21 14.87
CA LEU A 147 7.30 -0.74 16.19
C LEU A 147 8.11 -2.00 16.56
N ALA A 148 8.49 -2.83 15.59
CA ALA A 148 9.36 -3.99 15.80
C ALA A 148 10.80 -3.57 16.15
N GLU A 149 11.36 -2.56 15.48
CA GLU A 149 12.67 -1.99 15.83
C GLU A 149 12.64 -1.38 17.23
N LYS A 150 11.61 -0.57 17.53
CA LYS A 150 11.42 0.03 18.86
C LYS A 150 11.36 -1.04 19.95
N ALA A 151 10.65 -2.13 19.71
CA ALA A 151 10.58 -3.22 20.69
C ALA A 151 11.90 -3.96 20.87
N ALA A 152 12.70 -4.13 19.82
CA ALA A 152 14.04 -4.69 19.93
C ALA A 152 14.93 -3.91 20.91
N ASP A 153 14.70 -2.59 21.04
CA ASP A 153 15.47 -1.72 21.93
C ASP A 153 14.78 -1.55 23.31
N ASP A 154 13.45 -1.39 23.35
CA ASP A 154 12.68 -1.10 24.58
C ASP A 154 12.24 -2.37 25.34
N ASN A 155 12.37 -3.55 24.72
CA ASN A 155 11.89 -4.84 25.25
C ASN A 155 10.37 -4.87 25.55
N ASP A 156 9.57 -4.16 24.74
CA ASP A 156 8.10 -4.09 24.81
C ASP A 156 7.45 -4.28 23.44
N GLN A 157 6.53 -5.24 23.31
CA GLN A 157 5.83 -5.59 22.07
C GLN A 157 4.35 -5.21 22.07
N ASN A 158 3.82 -4.61 23.14
CA ASN A 158 2.38 -4.38 23.29
C ASN A 158 1.79 -3.55 22.14
N SER A 159 2.44 -2.44 21.78
CA SER A 159 1.97 -1.59 20.67
C SER A 159 1.98 -2.32 19.32
N GLN A 160 2.93 -3.25 19.09
CA GLN A 160 2.94 -4.07 17.87
C GLN A 160 1.73 -4.99 17.83
N PHE A 161 1.45 -5.69 18.94
CA PHE A 161 0.36 -6.65 19.00
C PHE A 161 -1.01 -5.96 18.91
N ASP A 162 -1.14 -4.79 19.52
CA ASP A 162 -2.35 -3.97 19.41
C ASP A 162 -2.57 -3.47 17.99
N PHE A 163 -1.55 -2.92 17.32
CA PHE A 163 -1.69 -2.45 15.94
C PHE A 163 -1.94 -3.60 14.97
N LEU A 164 -1.22 -4.71 15.11
CA LEU A 164 -1.43 -5.92 14.29
C LEU A 164 -2.88 -6.40 14.36
N ARG A 165 -3.45 -6.47 15.57
CA ARG A 165 -4.82 -6.95 15.80
C ARG A 165 -5.88 -5.97 15.33
N ASN A 166 -5.73 -4.70 15.68
CA ASN A 166 -6.80 -3.71 15.57
C ASN A 166 -6.79 -2.97 14.22
N HIS A 167 -5.68 -3.02 13.48
CA HIS A 167 -5.52 -2.42 12.17
C HIS A 167 -5.15 -3.49 11.13
N LEU A 168 -3.86 -3.80 11.02
CA LEU A 168 -3.30 -4.52 9.86
C LEU A 168 -4.02 -5.83 9.54
N MET A 169 -4.25 -6.72 10.53
CA MET A 169 -4.95 -7.99 10.29
C MET A 169 -6.47 -7.86 10.15
N GLY A 170 -7.06 -6.73 10.53
CA GLY A 170 -8.49 -6.49 10.40
C GLY A 170 -8.96 -6.48 8.94
N TRP A 171 -8.04 -6.25 7.99
CA TRP A 171 -8.36 -6.09 6.58
C TRP A 171 -7.38 -6.76 5.61
N SER A 172 -6.11 -6.96 6.00
CA SER A 172 -5.09 -7.50 5.09
C SER A 172 -5.44 -8.90 4.55
N VAL A 173 -6.24 -9.66 5.30
CA VAL A 173 -6.76 -10.98 4.90
C VAL A 173 -7.64 -10.88 3.67
N ASP A 174 -8.67 -10.03 3.75
CA ASP A 174 -9.59 -9.79 2.64
C ASP A 174 -8.85 -9.13 1.46
N PHE A 175 -7.90 -8.22 1.73
CA PHE A 175 -7.04 -7.63 0.69
C PHE A 175 -6.24 -8.67 -0.08
N CYS A 176 -5.53 -9.58 0.61
CA CYS A 176 -4.72 -10.59 -0.07
C CYS A 176 -5.58 -11.62 -0.80
N ALA A 177 -6.78 -11.93 -0.30
CA ALA A 177 -7.75 -12.77 -1.01
C ALA A 177 -8.22 -12.11 -2.32
N VAL A 178 -8.57 -10.82 -2.26
CA VAL A 178 -8.91 -10.03 -3.47
C VAL A 178 -7.74 -9.98 -4.44
N LEU A 179 -6.52 -9.70 -3.96
CA LEU A 179 -5.31 -9.65 -4.78
C LEU A 179 -5.05 -10.99 -5.48
N THR A 180 -5.19 -12.10 -4.76
CA THR A 180 -5.04 -13.47 -5.29
C THR A 180 -6.03 -13.75 -6.42
N GLY A 181 -7.28 -13.32 -6.26
CA GLY A 181 -8.33 -13.47 -7.28
C GLY A 181 -8.22 -12.50 -8.46
N ALA A 182 -7.61 -11.33 -8.26
CA ALA A 182 -7.44 -10.30 -9.27
C ALA A 182 -6.22 -10.54 -10.18
N THR A 183 -5.14 -11.12 -9.64
CA THR A 183 -3.88 -11.26 -10.34
C THR A 183 -3.82 -12.50 -11.25
N SER A 184 -3.23 -12.33 -12.42
CA SER A 184 -2.75 -13.43 -13.27
C SER A 184 -1.25 -13.68 -13.13
N SER A 185 -0.51 -12.78 -12.49
CA SER A 185 0.94 -12.89 -12.27
C SER A 185 1.24 -13.76 -11.06
N ASP A 186 2.16 -14.73 -11.22
CA ASP A 186 2.69 -15.52 -10.10
C ASP A 186 3.47 -14.67 -9.09
N PHE A 187 4.09 -13.56 -9.49
CA PHE A 187 4.77 -12.65 -8.56
C PHE A 187 3.80 -12.08 -7.52
N TYR A 188 2.76 -11.35 -7.96
CA TYR A 188 1.75 -10.79 -7.04
C TYR A 188 0.91 -11.86 -6.33
N ARG A 189 0.68 -13.03 -6.94
CA ARG A 189 0.04 -14.15 -6.23
C ARG A 189 0.92 -14.67 -5.09
N GLY A 190 2.21 -14.85 -5.37
CA GLY A 190 3.19 -15.24 -4.35
C GLY A 190 3.36 -14.18 -3.26
N LEU A 191 3.33 -12.90 -3.61
CA LEU A 191 3.39 -11.80 -2.65
C LEU A 191 2.16 -11.80 -1.73
N ALA A 192 0.97 -12.06 -2.25
CA ALA A 192 -0.24 -12.21 -1.45
C ALA A 192 -0.15 -13.40 -0.48
N GLU A 193 0.28 -14.57 -0.98
CA GLU A 193 0.48 -15.78 -0.17
C GLU A 193 1.52 -15.58 0.94
N LEU A 194 2.67 -14.96 0.62
CA LEU A 194 3.71 -14.62 1.61
C LEU A 194 3.21 -13.64 2.66
N THR A 195 2.51 -12.58 2.25
CA THR A 195 1.97 -11.57 3.16
C THR A 195 0.98 -12.19 4.13
N MET A 196 0.07 -13.03 3.61
CA MET A 196 -0.90 -13.75 4.42
C MET A 196 -0.26 -14.69 5.42
N SER A 197 0.67 -15.52 4.94
CA SER A 197 1.35 -16.49 5.79
C SER A 197 2.17 -15.80 6.88
N PHE A 198 2.89 -14.73 6.53
CA PHE A 198 3.66 -13.94 7.49
C PHE A 198 2.76 -13.32 8.56
N LEU A 199 1.68 -12.62 8.18
CA LEU A 199 0.79 -11.96 9.15
C LEU A 199 0.04 -12.96 10.04
N PHE A 200 -0.31 -14.14 9.51
CA PHE A 200 -0.87 -15.21 10.32
C PHE A 200 0.14 -15.71 11.37
N ASN A 201 1.40 -15.90 10.98
CA ASN A 201 2.43 -16.31 11.93
C ASN A 201 2.78 -15.20 12.94
N GLU A 202 2.73 -13.93 12.54
CA GLU A 202 2.83 -12.80 13.47
C GLU A 202 1.71 -12.83 14.52
N ARG A 203 0.50 -13.23 14.12
CA ARG A 203 -0.59 -13.43 15.08
C ARG A 203 -0.31 -14.56 16.04
N MET A 204 0.15 -15.71 15.54
CA MET A 204 0.50 -16.86 16.38
C MET A 204 1.65 -16.51 17.34
N TYR A 205 2.64 -15.77 16.85
CA TYR A 205 3.75 -15.25 17.65
C TYR A 205 3.24 -14.33 18.77
N SER A 206 2.33 -13.39 18.48
CA SER A 206 1.73 -12.53 19.51
C SER A 206 1.00 -13.32 20.61
N PHE A 207 0.29 -14.39 20.24
CA PHE A 207 -0.40 -15.24 21.21
C PHE A 207 0.57 -16.02 22.10
N ALA A 208 1.62 -16.60 21.51
CA ALA A 208 2.66 -17.30 22.25
C ALA A 208 3.35 -16.35 23.24
N ALA A 209 3.75 -15.16 22.79
CA ALA A 209 4.40 -14.15 23.64
C ALA A 209 3.51 -13.71 24.81
N LEU A 210 2.23 -13.41 24.58
CA LEU A 210 1.28 -13.05 25.63
C LEU A 210 1.01 -14.20 26.61
N ALA A 211 1.06 -15.44 26.13
CA ALA A 211 0.95 -16.65 26.95
C ALA A 211 2.27 -17.08 27.60
N GLN A 212 3.36 -16.32 27.43
CA GLN A 212 4.71 -16.64 27.91
C GLN A 212 5.21 -18.02 27.40
N GLN A 213 4.86 -18.34 26.16
CA GLN A 213 5.29 -19.55 25.46
C GLN A 213 6.38 -19.22 24.42
N GLU A 214 7.19 -20.22 24.08
CA GLU A 214 8.18 -20.10 23.02
C GLU A 214 7.51 -19.92 21.66
N ALA A 215 8.13 -19.12 20.79
CA ALA A 215 7.71 -18.98 19.42
C ALA A 215 7.93 -20.28 18.64
N ALA A 216 7.06 -20.57 17.67
CA ALA A 216 7.15 -21.76 16.85
C ALA A 216 8.52 -21.84 16.14
N PRO A 217 9.30 -22.95 16.29
CA PRO A 217 10.63 -23.07 15.68
C PRO A 217 10.63 -22.89 14.16
N ALA A 218 9.58 -23.38 13.47
CA ALA A 218 9.39 -23.21 12.04
C ALA A 218 9.31 -21.73 11.63
N TYR A 219 8.65 -20.90 12.46
CA TYR A 219 8.52 -19.47 12.18
C TYR A 219 9.83 -18.73 12.43
N LEU A 220 10.55 -19.08 13.50
CA LEU A 220 11.88 -18.53 13.77
C LEU A 220 12.86 -18.86 12.63
N HIS A 221 12.83 -20.08 12.10
CA HIS A 221 13.65 -20.46 10.95
C HIS A 221 13.35 -19.59 9.71
N VAL A 222 12.06 -19.40 9.38
CA VAL A 222 11.65 -18.52 8.27
C VAL A 222 12.15 -17.09 8.47
N LEU A 223 11.94 -16.52 9.66
CA LEU A 223 12.39 -15.16 9.98
C LEU A 223 13.91 -15.02 9.84
N GLU A 224 14.68 -15.99 10.32
CA GLU A 224 16.14 -15.96 10.25
C GLU A 224 16.63 -15.96 8.79
N GLN A 225 16.13 -16.89 7.96
CA GLN A 225 16.56 -17.00 6.57
C GLN A 225 16.11 -15.80 5.73
N MET A 226 14.88 -15.35 5.90
CA MET A 226 14.38 -14.17 5.18
C MET A 226 15.11 -12.90 5.61
N SER A 227 15.41 -12.73 6.90
CA SER A 227 16.19 -11.60 7.42
C SER A 227 17.56 -11.51 6.77
N LYS A 228 18.25 -12.66 6.59
CA LYS A 228 19.52 -12.77 5.85
C LYS A 228 19.35 -12.43 4.37
N ALA A 229 18.31 -12.93 3.72
CA ALA A 229 18.02 -12.65 2.31
C ALA A 229 17.78 -11.14 2.08
N ILE A 230 16.88 -10.54 2.87
CA ILE A 230 16.44 -9.14 2.74
C ILE A 230 17.57 -8.16 2.99
N ALA A 231 18.52 -8.49 3.89
CA ALA A 231 19.69 -7.66 4.14
C ALA A 231 20.51 -7.39 2.86
N GLY A 232 20.50 -8.31 1.88
CA GLY A 232 21.16 -8.15 0.59
C GLY A 232 20.50 -7.15 -0.38
N LEU A 233 19.25 -6.75 -0.12
CA LEU A 233 18.51 -5.86 -1.03
C LEU A 233 18.87 -4.36 -0.84
N GLY A 234 19.32 -3.99 0.36
CA GLY A 234 19.66 -2.60 0.70
C GLY A 234 18.45 -1.66 0.72
N LEU A 235 17.34 -2.11 1.30
CA LEU A 235 16.08 -1.35 1.35
C LEU A 235 16.12 -0.12 2.28
N GLU A 236 17.10 -0.03 3.19
CA GLU A 236 17.16 1.05 4.19
C GLU A 236 17.19 2.48 3.61
N LYS A 237 17.61 2.63 2.35
CA LYS A 237 17.61 3.93 1.66
C LYS A 237 16.48 4.01 0.65
N GLY A 238 15.56 4.94 0.89
CA GLY A 238 14.51 5.32 -0.07
C GLY A 238 13.21 4.53 0.05
N TYR A 239 13.14 3.49 0.90
CA TYR A 239 11.92 2.71 1.15
C TYR A 239 11.21 3.04 2.46
N THR A 240 11.81 3.90 3.30
CA THR A 240 11.21 4.32 4.55
C THR A 240 10.00 5.23 4.35
N LEU A 241 8.84 4.80 4.86
CA LEU A 241 7.56 5.53 4.78
C LEU A 241 7.12 6.15 6.12
N ILE A 242 7.83 5.90 7.21
CA ILE A 242 7.57 6.47 8.55
C ILE A 242 8.71 7.41 8.94
N ALA A 243 8.35 8.58 9.44
CA ALA A 243 9.27 9.63 9.86
C ALA A 243 9.03 10.02 11.32
N GLU A 244 10.11 10.37 12.02
CA GLU A 244 10.10 10.83 13.41
C GLU A 244 9.32 12.14 13.58
N GLY A 245 8.53 12.22 14.65
CA GLY A 245 7.70 13.35 15.03
C GLY A 245 6.22 13.17 14.66
N ALA A 246 5.34 13.39 15.63
CA ALA A 246 3.89 13.30 15.44
C ALA A 246 3.38 14.42 14.53
N ALA A 247 2.56 14.07 13.53
CA ALA A 247 1.85 15.06 12.74
C ALA A 247 0.78 15.77 13.59
N PRO A 248 0.62 17.11 13.50
CA PRO A 248 -0.43 17.82 14.24
C PRO A 248 -1.81 17.39 13.72
N VAL A 249 -2.80 17.35 14.61
CA VAL A 249 -4.21 17.17 14.23
C VAL A 249 -4.67 18.47 13.56
N ALA A 250 -5.14 18.38 12.31
CA ALA A 250 -5.62 19.56 11.61
C ALA A 250 -6.95 20.04 12.24
N ALA A 251 -7.03 21.35 12.50
CA ALA A 251 -8.20 21.96 13.11
C ALA A 251 -9.45 21.76 12.24
N ASN A 252 -10.58 21.50 12.89
CA ASN A 252 -11.87 21.43 12.22
C ASN A 252 -12.19 22.79 11.62
N ARG A 253 -12.59 22.80 10.34
CA ARG A 253 -12.93 24.05 9.64
C ARG A 253 -13.98 23.83 8.56
N SER A 254 -14.71 24.89 8.26
CA SER A 254 -15.55 24.98 7.07
C SER A 254 -14.84 25.79 5.98
N VAL A 255 -14.85 25.30 4.76
CA VAL A 255 -14.25 25.95 3.59
C VAL A 255 -15.34 26.21 2.55
N LYS A 256 -15.45 27.46 2.11
CA LYS A 256 -16.34 27.84 1.01
C LYS A 256 -15.65 27.55 -0.31
N THR A 257 -16.31 26.83 -1.19
CA THR A 257 -15.78 26.41 -2.50
C THR A 257 -16.92 26.16 -3.48
N HIS A 258 -16.63 25.60 -4.65
CA HIS A 258 -17.63 25.22 -5.65
C HIS A 258 -17.67 23.70 -5.80
N CYS A 259 -18.83 23.16 -6.18
CA CYS A 259 -19.01 21.76 -6.53
C CYS A 259 -18.51 21.50 -7.97
N TYR A 260 -17.59 20.54 -8.13
CA TYR A 260 -16.98 20.19 -9.42
C TYR A 260 -17.58 18.93 -10.06
N ILE A 261 -18.70 18.40 -9.55
CA ILE A 261 -19.32 17.19 -10.10
C ILE A 261 -19.97 17.43 -11.48
N CYS A 262 -20.46 18.64 -11.73
CA CYS A 262 -20.96 19.06 -13.04
C CYS A 262 -20.49 20.48 -13.37
N LEU A 263 -20.76 20.92 -14.60
CA LEU A 263 -20.40 22.26 -15.07
C LEU A 263 -21.17 23.41 -14.39
N GLY A 264 -22.14 23.09 -13.54
CA GLY A 264 -22.95 24.07 -12.82
C GLY A 264 -22.15 24.90 -11.81
N LEU A 265 -21.07 24.35 -11.24
CA LEU A 265 -20.21 25.02 -10.25
C LEU A 265 -21.02 25.72 -9.13
N CYS A 266 -21.97 25.00 -8.53
CA CYS A 266 -22.77 25.54 -7.43
C CYS A 266 -21.88 25.84 -6.22
N GLY A 267 -22.09 26.98 -5.56
CA GLY A 267 -21.41 27.30 -4.31
C GLY A 267 -21.76 26.28 -3.21
N GLN A 268 -20.74 25.84 -2.48
CA GLN A 268 -20.86 24.91 -1.36
C GLN A 268 -19.95 25.30 -0.19
N GLU A 269 -20.37 24.93 1.01
CA GLU A 269 -19.54 24.92 2.20
C GLU A 269 -19.19 23.47 2.55
N VAL A 270 -17.90 23.20 2.71
CA VAL A 270 -17.34 21.88 2.96
C VAL A 270 -16.76 21.86 4.36
N THR A 271 -17.19 20.91 5.20
CA THR A 271 -16.66 20.72 6.54
C THR A 271 -15.51 19.71 6.51
N LEU A 272 -14.39 20.08 7.11
CA LEU A 272 -13.23 19.22 7.28
C LEU A 272 -13.00 18.90 8.75
N LYS A 273 -12.66 17.64 9.04
CA LYS A 273 -12.18 17.14 10.33
C LYS A 273 -10.84 16.43 10.10
N ASP A 274 -9.78 16.87 10.78
CA ASP A 274 -8.41 16.37 10.56
C ASP A 274 -7.99 16.30 9.07
N GLY A 275 -8.38 17.33 8.30
CA GLY A 275 -8.11 17.41 6.85
C GLY A 275 -8.97 16.52 5.95
N ILE A 276 -9.91 15.75 6.50
CA ILE A 276 -10.84 14.89 5.77
C ILE A 276 -12.19 15.60 5.63
N ILE A 277 -12.76 15.59 4.43
CA ILE A 277 -14.09 16.13 4.14
C ILE A 277 -15.15 15.21 4.74
N THR A 278 -15.97 15.74 5.64
CA THR A 278 -17.05 14.98 6.31
C THR A 278 -18.45 15.42 5.90
N SER A 279 -18.60 16.61 5.30
CA SER A 279 -19.89 17.10 4.82
C SER A 279 -19.74 18.14 3.72
N CYS A 280 -20.66 18.14 2.76
CA CYS A 280 -20.81 19.16 1.72
C CYS A 280 -22.24 19.72 1.78
N LYS A 281 -22.40 21.03 1.98
CA LYS A 281 -23.70 21.71 2.04
C LYS A 281 -23.74 22.87 1.06
N GLY A 282 -24.92 23.23 0.57
CA GLY A 282 -25.07 24.38 -0.32
C GLY A 282 -24.71 25.68 0.38
N LEU A 283 -24.02 26.58 -0.32
CA LEU A 283 -23.61 27.87 0.22
C LEU A 283 -24.78 28.86 0.16
N SER A 284 -25.32 29.24 1.31
CA SER A 284 -26.40 30.24 1.38
C SER A 284 -25.97 31.55 0.72
N GLY A 285 -26.84 32.11 -0.13
CA GLY A 285 -26.57 33.32 -0.90
C GLY A 285 -25.77 33.09 -2.19
N ASP A 286 -25.43 31.84 -2.56
CA ASP A 286 -24.85 31.54 -3.86
C ASP A 286 -25.75 32.04 -5.01
N PRO A 287 -25.22 32.80 -6.00
CA PRO A 287 -26.04 33.46 -7.02
C PRO A 287 -26.70 32.50 -8.00
N LYS A 288 -26.25 31.23 -8.09
CA LYS A 288 -26.83 30.24 -9.02
C LYS A 288 -27.97 29.47 -8.39
N GLY A 289 -27.78 29.03 -7.14
CA GLY A 289 -28.70 28.12 -6.46
C GLY A 289 -29.40 28.69 -5.23
N GLY A 290 -29.04 29.89 -4.76
CA GLY A 290 -29.51 30.44 -3.49
C GLY A 290 -29.18 29.58 -2.27
N GLY A 291 -28.17 28.70 -2.39
CA GLY A 291 -27.82 27.69 -1.37
C GLY A 291 -28.46 26.31 -1.56
N ARG A 292 -29.20 26.07 -2.65
CA ARG A 292 -29.63 24.70 -3.01
C ARG A 292 -28.46 23.89 -3.57
N LEU A 293 -28.31 22.66 -3.09
CA LEU A 293 -27.32 21.70 -3.57
C LEU A 293 -28.01 20.38 -3.93
N CYS A 294 -27.74 19.84 -5.11
CA CYS A 294 -28.31 18.54 -5.51
C CYS A 294 -27.63 17.39 -4.75
N VAL A 295 -28.24 16.19 -4.78
CA VAL A 295 -27.70 15.00 -4.12
C VAL A 295 -26.26 14.67 -4.55
N LYS A 296 -25.91 14.91 -5.82
CA LYS A 296 -24.55 14.72 -6.33
C LYS A 296 -23.55 15.67 -5.67
N GLY A 297 -23.95 16.92 -5.45
CA GLY A 297 -23.12 17.90 -4.77
C GLY A 297 -23.00 17.62 -3.27
N ALA A 298 -24.10 17.22 -2.62
CA ALA A 298 -24.08 16.87 -1.19
C ALA A 298 -23.14 15.66 -0.92
N ASN A 299 -23.02 14.76 -1.90
CA ASN A 299 -22.14 13.58 -1.87
C ASN A 299 -20.82 13.77 -2.65
N ALA A 300 -20.40 15.00 -2.94
CA ALA A 300 -19.19 15.24 -3.75
C ALA A 300 -17.89 14.68 -3.12
N HIS A 301 -17.86 14.55 -1.80
CA HIS A 301 -16.75 13.93 -1.06
C HIS A 301 -16.55 12.46 -1.47
N ALA A 302 -17.62 11.69 -1.69
CA ALA A 302 -17.53 10.30 -2.13
C ALA A 302 -16.88 10.16 -3.52
N ASN A 303 -17.05 11.15 -4.41
CA ASN A 303 -16.33 11.17 -5.68
C ASN A 303 -14.85 11.52 -5.50
N THR A 304 -14.55 12.47 -4.61
CA THR A 304 -13.17 12.88 -4.28
C THR A 304 -12.38 11.72 -3.67
N TYR A 305 -13.04 10.92 -2.83
CA TYR A 305 -12.48 9.80 -2.10
C TYR A 305 -12.82 8.44 -2.71
N SER A 306 -13.28 8.38 -3.95
CA SER A 306 -13.47 7.09 -4.60
C SER A 306 -12.14 6.37 -4.76
N ALA A 307 -12.05 5.12 -4.32
CA ALA A 307 -10.86 4.29 -4.52
C ALA A 307 -10.60 4.01 -6.00
N TYR A 308 -11.62 4.11 -6.86
CA TYR A 308 -11.53 4.00 -8.32
C TYR A 308 -10.89 5.21 -9.01
N ARG A 309 -10.61 6.30 -8.27
CA ARG A 309 -9.99 7.49 -8.84
C ARG A 309 -8.58 7.17 -9.34
N LEU A 310 -8.26 7.59 -10.56
CA LEU A 310 -6.89 7.53 -11.06
C LEU A 310 -6.00 8.50 -10.27
N LYS A 311 -4.92 7.96 -9.70
CA LYS A 311 -3.94 8.69 -8.88
C LYS A 311 -2.72 9.16 -9.67
N SER A 312 -2.51 8.61 -10.86
CA SER A 312 -1.40 8.96 -11.74
C SER A 312 -1.83 8.81 -13.20
N PRO A 313 -1.20 9.53 -14.13
CA PRO A 313 -1.35 9.27 -15.55
C PRO A 313 -0.97 7.82 -15.89
N LEU A 314 -1.70 7.24 -16.84
CA LEU A 314 -1.44 5.90 -17.36
C LEU A 314 -1.25 5.96 -18.88
N ILE A 315 -0.30 5.19 -19.41
CA ILE A 315 -0.06 5.07 -20.85
C ILE A 315 -0.39 3.64 -21.28
N LYS A 316 -1.14 3.51 -22.38
CA LYS A 316 -1.50 2.22 -22.96
C LYS A 316 -0.45 1.78 -23.99
N GLU A 317 0.15 0.62 -23.75
CA GLU A 317 1.14 -0.02 -24.61
C GLU A 317 0.73 -1.48 -24.82
N ASN A 318 0.70 -1.94 -26.08
CA ASN A 318 0.35 -3.32 -26.43
C ASN A 318 -0.95 -3.83 -25.77
N GLY A 319 -1.95 -2.95 -25.66
CA GLY A 319 -3.25 -3.31 -25.08
C GLY A 319 -3.36 -3.18 -23.56
N ARG A 320 -2.26 -3.00 -22.83
CA ARG A 320 -2.21 -2.90 -21.36
C ARG A 320 -1.73 -1.52 -20.91
N PHE A 321 -2.11 -1.09 -19.72
CA PHE A 321 -1.70 0.21 -19.18
C PHE A 321 -0.48 0.05 -18.28
N ARG A 322 0.36 1.09 -18.20
CA ARG A 322 1.41 1.23 -17.17
C ARG A 322 1.36 2.63 -16.58
N LYS A 323 1.93 2.81 -15.39
CA LYS A 323 2.08 4.13 -14.77
C LYS A 323 2.97 5.02 -15.64
N ALA A 324 2.67 6.32 -15.66
CA ALA A 324 3.45 7.34 -16.34
C ALA A 324 3.55 8.60 -15.47
N SER A 325 4.61 9.37 -15.68
CA SER A 325 4.69 10.71 -15.09
C SER A 325 3.78 11.69 -15.84
N TRP A 326 3.44 12.82 -15.20
CA TRP A 326 2.73 13.91 -15.87
C TRP A 326 3.50 14.45 -17.08
N GLN A 327 4.82 14.59 -16.95
CA GLN A 327 5.67 15.06 -18.05
C GLN A 327 5.61 14.10 -19.23
N GLU A 328 5.81 12.80 -18.97
CA GLU A 328 5.76 11.76 -20.01
C GLU A 328 4.39 11.71 -20.71
N ALA A 329 3.29 11.76 -19.94
CA ALA A 329 1.95 11.74 -20.50
C ALA A 329 1.66 12.98 -21.36
N LEU A 330 2.04 14.17 -20.89
CA LEU A 330 1.84 15.42 -21.64
C LEU A 330 2.70 15.48 -22.91
N ASP A 331 3.96 15.04 -22.84
CA ASP A 331 4.86 14.99 -24.00
C ASP A 331 4.37 13.99 -25.05
N LEU A 332 3.89 12.81 -24.62
CA LEU A 332 3.29 11.84 -25.51
C LEU A 332 2.02 12.38 -26.18
N THR A 333 1.14 13.03 -25.42
CA THR A 333 -0.07 13.65 -25.98
C THR A 333 0.27 14.76 -26.97
N ALA A 334 1.18 15.68 -26.60
CA ALA A 334 1.57 16.80 -27.45
C ALA A 334 2.25 16.33 -28.74
N SER A 335 3.12 15.32 -28.68
CA SER A 335 3.77 14.76 -29.86
C SER A 335 2.77 14.10 -30.81
N ARG A 336 1.80 13.33 -30.29
CA ARG A 336 0.73 12.73 -31.11
C ARG A 336 -0.17 13.77 -31.76
N LEU A 337 -0.58 14.81 -31.03
CA LEU A 337 -1.38 15.90 -31.59
C LEU A 337 -0.65 16.65 -32.71
N LYS A 338 0.66 16.90 -32.55
CA LYS A 338 1.49 17.54 -33.59
C LYS A 338 1.69 16.69 -34.83
N ALA A 339 1.64 15.36 -34.68
CA ALA A 339 1.79 14.42 -35.80
C ALA A 339 0.48 14.16 -36.55
N MET A 340 -0.66 14.63 -36.02
CA MET A 340 -1.95 14.52 -36.70
C MET A 340 -2.04 15.52 -37.85
N ASP A 341 -2.58 15.08 -38.98
CA ASP A 341 -2.95 15.97 -40.07
C ASP A 341 -4.21 16.76 -39.65
N PRO A 342 -4.15 18.10 -39.56
CA PRO A 342 -5.29 18.93 -39.19
C PRO A 342 -6.54 18.71 -40.05
N GLU A 343 -6.39 18.25 -41.30
CA GLU A 343 -7.51 17.99 -42.22
C GLU A 343 -8.24 16.67 -41.91
N THR A 344 -7.70 15.83 -41.05
CA THR A 344 -8.26 14.50 -40.72
C THR A 344 -8.99 14.43 -39.38
N VAL A 345 -8.99 15.52 -38.61
CA VAL A 345 -9.73 15.61 -37.35
C VAL A 345 -11.16 16.07 -37.66
N ALA A 346 -12.06 15.08 -37.83
CA ALA A 346 -13.49 15.29 -38.09
C ALA A 346 -14.26 15.79 -36.86
#